data_AF-A0A7X3XAQ7-F1
#
_entry.id   AF-A0A7X3XAQ7-F1
#
_cell.length_a   1.000
_cell.length_b   1.000
_cell.length_c   1.000
_cell.angle_alpha   90.00
_cell.angle_beta   90.00
_cell.angle_gamma   90.00
#
_symmetry.space_group_name_H-M   'P 1'
#
loop_
_entity.id
_entity.type
_entity.pdbx_description
1 polymer ?
#
loop_
_entity_poly.entity_id
_entity_poly.type
_entity_poly.pdbx_seq_one_letter_code
_entity_poly.pdbx_strand_id
1 'polypeptide(L)'
;MLLAFVLAPAGLDAKRKRRAPPPPLKIVDITTSPVPFAPGHEPMAITVTVELPEKLDKFDLIEVSSLISVPTRRSIRFLVRRQILDTVIIKDDKPRMTTTLLWDGKDQTRKHVPQGTYSYEARAKLMAHEEGFAKVKIVSPFARGTLDVSSPQTLARQAPHLEHVPFVSDEAGPDLLNEEGECPDETGSGQPENAGTAEKSEL
;
A
#
# COMPACT_ATOMS: atom_id res chain seq x y z
N MET A 1 12.79 68.20 -42.92
CA MET A 1 11.93 66.99 -42.96
C MET A 1 12.79 65.80 -42.63
N LEU A 2 12.52 65.14 -41.50
CA LEU A 2 13.26 63.98 -40.98
C LEU A 2 12.66 62.71 -41.59
N LEU A 3 13.49 61.87 -42.22
CA LEU A 3 13.08 60.62 -42.88
C LEU A 3 13.05 59.49 -41.84
N ALA A 4 11.87 58.93 -41.55
CA ALA A 4 11.71 57.81 -40.63
C ALA A 4 11.95 56.47 -41.35
N PHE A 5 12.95 55.71 -40.89
CA PHE A 5 13.14 54.31 -41.26
C PHE A 5 12.11 53.44 -40.54
N VAL A 6 11.27 52.73 -41.31
CA VAL A 6 10.41 51.66 -40.78
C VAL A 6 11.24 50.37 -40.77
N LEU A 7 11.60 49.91 -39.57
CA LEU A 7 12.26 48.64 -39.34
C LEU A 7 11.19 47.53 -39.36
N ALA A 8 11.23 46.64 -40.35
CA ALA A 8 10.40 45.43 -40.35
C ALA A 8 10.95 44.42 -39.32
N PRO A 9 10.12 43.78 -38.47
CA PRO A 9 10.59 42.71 -37.62
C PRO A 9 10.81 41.45 -38.46
N ALA A 10 12.05 40.96 -38.48
CA ALA A 10 12.38 39.64 -38.97
C ALA A 10 11.62 38.59 -38.13
N GLY A 11 10.70 37.86 -38.77
CA GLY A 11 10.01 36.74 -38.17
C GLY A 11 11.01 35.65 -37.79
N LEU A 12 11.19 35.42 -36.49
CA LEU A 12 11.87 34.24 -35.98
C LEU A 12 10.92 33.05 -36.10
N ASP A 13 11.08 32.28 -37.18
CA ASP A 13 10.34 31.04 -37.40
C ASP A 13 10.89 29.95 -36.46
N ALA A 14 10.28 29.82 -35.29
CA ALA A 14 10.65 28.81 -34.30
C ALA A 14 10.19 27.43 -34.77
N LYS A 15 11.13 26.66 -35.34
CA LYS A 15 10.97 25.26 -35.78
C LYS A 15 10.31 24.42 -34.67
N ARG A 16 9.02 24.08 -34.84
CA ARG A 16 8.22 23.30 -33.87
C ARG A 16 8.84 21.92 -33.66
N LYS A 17 9.53 21.73 -32.53
CA LYS A 17 10.16 20.46 -32.13
C LYS A 17 9.06 19.39 -32.03
N ARG A 18 9.06 18.40 -32.94
CA ARG A 18 8.10 17.28 -32.92
C ARG A 18 8.20 16.58 -31.56
N ARG A 19 7.06 16.43 -30.86
CA ARG A 19 7.00 15.70 -29.59
C ARG A 19 7.39 14.23 -29.86
N ALA A 20 8.26 13.68 -29.03
CA ALA A 20 8.58 12.26 -29.06
C ALA A 20 7.31 11.44 -28.74
N PRO A 21 7.17 10.23 -29.33
CA PRO A 21 6.07 9.34 -28.99
C PRO A 21 6.10 8.97 -27.50
N PRO A 22 4.93 8.71 -26.87
CA PRO A 22 4.87 8.29 -25.48
C PRO A 22 5.58 6.96 -25.28
N PRO A 23 6.19 6.72 -24.11
CA PRO A 23 6.87 5.46 -23.84
C PRO A 23 5.87 4.28 -23.87
N PRO A 24 6.30 3.10 -24.34
CA PRO A 24 5.44 1.92 -24.40
C PRO A 24 5.14 1.31 -23.02
N LEU A 25 5.94 1.63 -21.99
CA LEU A 25 5.71 1.20 -20.61
C LEU A 25 4.76 2.17 -19.89
N LYS A 26 3.63 1.67 -19.36
CA LYS A 26 2.60 2.50 -18.72
C LYS A 26 1.99 1.81 -17.51
N ILE A 27 1.68 2.58 -16.47
CA ILE A 27 0.78 2.13 -15.41
C ILE A 27 -0.64 2.40 -15.90
N VAL A 28 -1.47 1.36 -15.98
CA VAL A 28 -2.84 1.45 -16.52
C VAL A 28 -3.92 1.37 -15.45
N ASP A 29 -3.59 0.81 -14.28
CA ASP A 29 -4.51 0.73 -13.16
C ASP A 29 -3.76 0.69 -11.82
N ILE A 30 -4.37 1.25 -10.78
CA ILE A 30 -3.90 1.20 -9.39
C ILE A 30 -5.12 1.02 -8.50
N THR A 31 -5.10 -0.04 -7.70
CA THR A 31 -6.12 -0.32 -6.69
C THR A 31 -5.48 -0.39 -5.30
N THR A 32 -6.24 -0.02 -4.29
CA THR A 32 -5.81 -0.05 -2.89
C THR A 32 -6.76 -0.91 -2.06
N SER A 33 -6.22 -1.63 -1.08
CA SER A 33 -6.99 -2.45 -0.14
C SER A 33 -6.22 -2.59 1.18
N PRO A 34 -6.87 -2.57 2.35
CA PRO A 34 -8.30 -2.33 2.56
C PRO A 34 -8.70 -0.87 2.33
N VAL A 35 -10.00 -0.63 2.13
CA VAL A 35 -10.62 0.71 2.12
C VAL A 35 -11.84 0.67 3.05
N PRO A 36 -11.87 1.41 4.18
CA PRO A 36 -10.80 2.30 4.68
C PRO A 36 -9.59 1.52 5.22
N PHE A 37 -8.40 2.11 5.10
CA PHE A 37 -7.19 1.56 5.72
C PHE A 37 -6.95 2.16 7.10
N ALA A 38 -6.68 1.32 8.10
CA ALA A 38 -6.15 1.76 9.38
C ALA A 38 -4.78 1.14 9.68
N PRO A 39 -3.77 1.95 10.02
CA PRO A 39 -2.47 1.46 10.42
C PRO A 39 -2.55 0.56 11.67
N GLY A 40 -1.71 -0.48 11.71
CA GLY A 40 -1.58 -1.37 12.88
C GLY A 40 -2.44 -2.63 12.87
N HIS A 41 -3.35 -2.81 11.90
CA HIS A 41 -4.13 -4.05 11.74
C HIS A 41 -3.54 -4.94 10.65
N GLU A 42 -3.73 -4.55 9.39
CA GLU A 42 -3.18 -5.22 8.22
C GLU A 42 -2.46 -4.20 7.33
N PRO A 43 -1.42 -4.59 6.59
CA PRO A 43 -0.79 -3.69 5.63
C PRO A 43 -1.75 -3.27 4.51
N MET A 44 -1.69 -2.01 4.09
CA MET A 44 -2.31 -1.59 2.84
C MET A 44 -1.57 -2.21 1.66
N ALA A 45 -2.30 -2.94 0.83
CA ALA A 45 -1.89 -3.34 -0.51
C ALA A 45 -2.19 -2.23 -1.50
N ILE A 46 -1.17 -1.79 -2.24
CA ILE A 46 -1.27 -0.95 -3.43
C ILE A 46 -0.94 -1.85 -4.62
N THR A 47 -1.97 -2.31 -5.32
CA THR A 47 -1.85 -3.20 -6.47
C THR A 47 -1.78 -2.37 -7.75
N VAL A 48 -0.68 -2.51 -8.48
CA VAL A 48 -0.36 -1.73 -9.67
C VAL A 48 -0.36 -2.65 -10.88
N THR A 49 -1.17 -2.32 -11.88
CA THR A 49 -1.17 -3.00 -13.18
C THR A 49 -0.40 -2.17 -14.20
N VAL A 50 0.60 -2.80 -14.82
CA VAL A 50 1.53 -2.20 -15.77
C VAL A 50 1.31 -2.81 -17.15
N GLU A 51 1.08 -1.97 -18.16
CA GLU A 51 1.18 -2.33 -19.58
C GLU A 51 2.66 -2.29 -19.98
N LEU A 52 3.14 -3.42 -20.50
CA LEU A 52 4.52 -3.65 -20.88
C LEU A 52 4.72 -3.40 -22.39
N PRO A 53 5.95 -3.12 -22.83
CA PRO A 53 6.30 -3.17 -24.25
C PRO A 53 6.12 -4.59 -24.82
N GLU A 54 5.81 -4.68 -26.12
CA GLU A 54 5.68 -5.97 -26.83
C GLU A 54 7.00 -6.77 -26.88
N LYS A 55 8.13 -6.06 -26.97
CA LYS A 55 9.46 -6.66 -27.03
C LYS A 55 10.08 -6.67 -25.64
N LEU A 56 10.16 -7.85 -25.05
CA LEU A 56 10.76 -8.10 -23.75
C LEU A 56 11.89 -9.13 -23.91
N ASP A 57 12.97 -8.94 -23.16
CA ASP A 57 14.05 -9.93 -23.09
C ASP A 57 13.80 -10.91 -21.93
N LYS A 58 14.36 -12.12 -22.04
CA LYS A 58 14.16 -13.21 -21.06
C LYS A 58 14.50 -12.83 -19.62
N PHE A 59 15.46 -11.92 -19.45
CA PHE A 59 15.96 -11.48 -18.15
C PHE A 59 15.55 -10.04 -17.80
N ASP A 60 14.54 -9.50 -18.50
CA ASP A 60 14.01 -8.20 -18.14
C ASP A 60 13.34 -8.25 -16.76
N LEU A 61 13.58 -7.18 -16.00
CA LEU A 61 13.06 -6.94 -14.67
C LEU A 61 12.14 -5.72 -14.70
N ILE A 62 11.09 -5.74 -13.89
CA ILE A 62 10.28 -4.55 -13.61
C ILE A 62 10.53 -4.08 -12.18
N GLU A 63 10.82 -2.79 -12.02
CA GLU A 63 10.75 -2.09 -10.75
C GLU A 63 9.49 -1.24 -10.73
N VAL A 64 8.61 -1.46 -9.76
CA VAL A 64 7.50 -0.55 -9.47
C VAL A 64 7.76 0.11 -8.14
N SER A 65 7.57 1.42 -8.10
CA SER A 65 7.77 2.23 -6.91
C SER A 65 6.59 3.15 -6.68
N SER A 66 6.35 3.51 -5.42
CA SER A 66 5.37 4.51 -5.03
C SER A 66 5.91 5.40 -3.92
N LEU A 67 5.77 6.72 -4.07
CA LEU A 67 6.02 7.69 -3.02
C LEU A 67 4.69 8.13 -2.41
N ILE A 68 4.50 7.89 -1.12
CA ILE A 68 3.35 8.36 -0.35
C ILE A 68 3.75 9.65 0.37
N SER A 69 2.87 10.65 0.32
CA SER A 69 3.10 11.98 0.89
C SER A 69 1.82 12.57 1.46
N VAL A 70 1.94 13.41 2.49
CA VAL A 70 0.86 14.29 2.94
C VAL A 70 0.77 15.51 2.01
N PRO A 71 -0.39 16.21 1.95
CA PRO A 71 -0.56 17.43 1.16
C PRO A 71 0.50 18.51 1.41
N THR A 72 1.11 18.55 2.60
CA THR A 72 2.22 19.45 2.95
C THR A 72 3.57 19.06 2.30
N ARG A 73 3.58 18.08 1.39
CA ARG A 73 4.72 17.59 0.59
C ARG A 73 5.92 17.08 1.39
N ARG A 74 5.70 16.64 2.64
CA ARG A 74 6.69 15.80 3.32
C ARG A 74 6.52 14.37 2.82
N SER A 75 7.57 13.82 2.20
CA SER A 75 7.66 12.40 1.87
C SER A 75 7.52 11.57 3.13
N ILE A 76 6.63 10.59 3.08
CA ILE A 76 6.31 9.73 4.23
C ILE A 76 6.94 8.37 4.03
N ARG A 77 6.71 7.77 2.86
CA ARG A 77 7.19 6.43 2.59
C ARG A 77 7.47 6.27 1.12
N PHE A 78 8.63 5.67 0.83
CA PHE A 78 8.94 5.17 -0.50
C PHE A 78 8.82 3.65 -0.47
N LEU A 79 7.94 3.12 -1.30
CA LEU A 79 7.73 1.70 -1.51
C LEU A 79 8.36 1.31 -2.84
N VAL A 80 9.00 0.15 -2.88
CA VAL A 80 9.59 -0.38 -4.10
C VAL A 80 9.49 -1.89 -4.12
N ARG A 81 9.18 -2.44 -5.29
CA ARG A 81 9.23 -3.86 -5.56
C ARG A 81 9.87 -4.10 -6.92
N ARG A 82 10.85 -5.00 -6.94
CA ARG A 82 11.49 -5.50 -8.16
C ARG A 82 11.08 -6.95 -8.37
N GLN A 83 10.74 -7.30 -9.60
CA GLN A 83 10.37 -8.66 -9.95
C GLN A 83 10.78 -8.96 -11.40
N ILE A 84 11.10 -10.23 -11.65
CA ILE A 84 11.30 -10.75 -13.00
C ILE A 84 9.96 -10.82 -13.74
N LEU A 85 9.98 -10.66 -15.07
CA LEU A 85 8.78 -10.75 -15.90
C LEU A 85 8.41 -12.22 -16.21
N ASP A 86 8.23 -13.04 -15.18
CA ASP A 86 7.82 -14.44 -15.32
C ASP A 86 6.32 -14.60 -15.59
N THR A 87 5.52 -13.70 -15.01
CA THR A 87 4.06 -13.73 -15.03
C THR A 87 3.54 -12.53 -15.81
N VAL A 88 3.45 -12.69 -17.13
CA VAL A 88 2.88 -11.69 -18.05
C VAL A 88 1.53 -12.20 -18.56
N ILE A 89 0.50 -11.37 -18.39
CA ILE A 89 -0.86 -11.65 -18.85
C ILE A 89 -1.12 -10.80 -20.08
N ILE A 90 -1.56 -11.40 -21.18
CA ILE A 90 -2.01 -10.64 -22.36
C ILE A 90 -3.46 -10.24 -22.15
N LYS A 91 -3.75 -8.94 -22.15
CA LYS A 91 -5.10 -8.38 -22.07
C LYS A 91 -5.27 -7.27 -23.11
N ASP A 92 -6.32 -7.39 -23.92
CA ASP A 92 -6.59 -6.50 -25.06
C ASP A 92 -5.39 -6.45 -26.04
N ASP A 93 -4.81 -7.62 -26.36
CA ASP A 93 -3.59 -7.81 -27.17
C ASP A 93 -2.33 -7.10 -26.65
N LYS A 94 -2.34 -6.67 -25.38
CA LYS A 94 -1.19 -6.01 -24.76
C LYS A 94 -0.67 -6.79 -23.56
N PRO A 95 0.66 -6.98 -23.46
CA PRO A 95 1.25 -7.63 -22.30
C PRO A 95 1.09 -6.74 -21.07
N ARG A 96 0.61 -7.33 -19.99
CA ARG A 96 0.44 -6.68 -18.69
C ARG A 96 1.04 -7.50 -17.58
N MET A 97 1.42 -6.83 -16.51
CA MET A 97 1.84 -7.44 -15.28
C MET A 97 1.21 -6.71 -14.10
N THR A 98 0.90 -7.45 -13.05
CA THR A 98 0.41 -6.90 -11.79
C THR A 98 1.46 -7.09 -10.70
N THR A 99 1.61 -6.10 -9.83
CA THR A 99 2.46 -6.18 -8.65
C THR A 99 1.82 -5.48 -7.48
N THR A 100 2.14 -5.92 -6.27
CA THR A 100 1.62 -5.33 -5.03
C THR A 100 2.76 -4.72 -4.23
N LEU A 101 2.61 -3.44 -3.88
CA LEU A 101 3.41 -2.75 -2.88
C LEU A 101 2.65 -2.80 -1.56
N LEU A 102 3.35 -3.11 -0.46
CA LEU A 102 2.75 -3.21 0.87
C LEU A 102 3.20 -2.03 1.74
N TRP A 103 2.25 -1.42 2.42
CA TRP A 103 2.51 -0.35 3.37
C TRP A 103 1.88 -0.65 4.73
N ASP A 104 2.71 -0.69 5.76
CA ASP A 104 2.30 -0.90 7.16
C ASP A 104 1.67 0.34 7.81
N GLY A 105 1.49 1.42 7.06
CA GLY A 105 0.97 2.68 7.58
C GLY A 105 2.00 3.47 8.39
N LYS A 106 3.29 3.10 8.34
CA LYS A 106 4.36 3.85 9.00
C LYS A 106 5.05 4.83 8.06
N ASP A 107 5.51 5.93 8.63
CA ASP A 107 6.35 6.91 7.97
C ASP A 107 7.84 6.54 7.98
N GLN A 108 8.69 7.43 7.48
CA GLN A 108 10.15 7.27 7.48
C GLN A 108 10.75 7.25 8.90
N THR A 109 10.02 7.76 9.89
CA THR A 109 10.40 7.73 11.31
C THR A 109 9.93 6.45 12.02
N ARG A 110 9.33 5.52 11.28
CA ARG A 110 8.73 4.26 11.78
C ARG A 110 7.54 4.49 12.73
N LYS A 111 6.89 5.65 12.64
CA LYS A 111 5.67 5.95 13.40
C LYS A 111 4.45 5.78 12.50
N HIS A 112 3.34 5.29 13.06
CA HIS A 112 2.08 5.23 12.33
C HIS A 112 1.63 6.62 11.94
N VAL A 113 1.20 6.76 10.69
CA VAL A 113 0.71 8.03 10.18
C VAL A 113 -0.66 8.36 10.79
N PRO A 114 -0.98 9.65 11.00
CA PRO A 114 -2.30 10.05 11.47
C PRO A 114 -3.38 9.78 10.42
N GLN A 115 -4.63 9.78 10.87
CA GLN A 115 -5.79 9.80 9.98
C GLN A 115 -5.72 11.00 9.01
N GLY A 116 -6.11 10.78 7.76
CA GLY A 116 -6.17 11.83 6.74
C GLY A 116 -6.09 11.28 5.31
N THR A 117 -6.17 12.19 4.35
CA THR A 117 -6.00 11.89 2.93
C THR A 117 -4.55 12.14 2.51
N TYR A 118 -3.97 11.15 1.85
CA TYR A 118 -2.59 11.14 1.40
C TYR A 118 -2.55 11.05 -0.11
N SER A 119 -1.50 11.63 -0.70
CA SER A 119 -1.23 11.52 -2.14
C SER A 119 -0.17 10.45 -2.38
N TYR A 120 -0.34 9.67 -3.44
CA TYR A 120 0.70 8.77 -3.93
C TYR A 120 1.15 9.13 -5.34
N GLU A 121 2.42 8.90 -5.63
CA GLU A 121 2.99 8.94 -6.98
C GLU A 121 3.65 7.61 -7.28
N ALA A 122 3.12 6.85 -8.23
CA ALA A 122 3.65 5.57 -8.67
C ALA A 122 4.42 5.68 -9.99
N ARG A 123 5.48 4.87 -10.13
CA ARG A 123 6.31 4.80 -11.33
C ARG A 123 6.83 3.38 -11.57
N ALA A 124 6.81 2.97 -12.83
CA ALA A 124 7.38 1.71 -13.28
C ALA A 124 8.67 1.95 -14.09
N LYS A 125 9.64 1.06 -13.95
CA LYS A 125 10.87 1.02 -14.74
C LYS A 125 11.08 -0.40 -15.25
N LEU A 126 11.29 -0.53 -16.55
CA LEU A 126 11.78 -1.75 -17.17
C LEU A 126 13.30 -1.71 -17.17
N MET A 127 13.93 -2.80 -16.73
CA MET A 127 15.37 -2.90 -16.59
C MET A 127 15.88 -4.18 -17.27
N ALA A 128 17.01 -4.09 -17.95
CA ALA A 128 17.77 -5.26 -18.36
C ALA A 128 18.57 -5.75 -17.16
N HIS A 129 18.55 -7.06 -16.90
CA HIS A 129 19.50 -7.69 -16.01
C HIS A 129 20.77 -8.03 -16.80
N GLU A 130 21.84 -7.28 -16.55
CA GLU A 130 23.18 -7.54 -17.08
C GLU A 130 24.05 -8.11 -15.96
N GLU A 131 25.12 -8.86 -16.29
CA GLU A 131 25.99 -9.49 -15.29
C GLU A 131 26.53 -8.45 -14.28
N GLY A 132 25.99 -8.49 -13.06
CA GLY A 132 26.39 -7.64 -11.94
C GLY A 132 25.60 -6.33 -11.76
N PHE A 133 24.73 -5.91 -12.70
CA PHE A 133 23.91 -4.71 -12.51
C PHE A 133 22.62 -4.68 -13.36
N ALA A 134 21.61 -3.98 -12.85
CA ALA A 134 20.36 -3.73 -13.58
C ALA A 134 20.41 -2.36 -14.27
N LYS A 135 20.19 -2.34 -15.59
CA LYS A 135 20.19 -1.11 -16.40
C LYS A 135 18.78 -0.72 -16.79
N VAL A 136 18.37 0.50 -16.47
CA VAL A 136 17.04 1.02 -16.85
C VAL A 136 16.95 1.16 -18.37
N LYS A 137 15.99 0.46 -18.99
CA LYS A 137 15.65 0.54 -20.42
C LYS A 137 14.61 1.60 -20.69
N ILE A 138 13.50 1.55 -19.94
CA ILE A 138 12.32 2.38 -20.16
C ILE A 138 11.73 2.77 -18.80
N VAL A 139 11.18 3.98 -18.73
CA VAL A 139 10.51 4.48 -17.53
C VAL A 139 9.12 4.97 -17.90
N SER A 140 8.12 4.60 -17.10
CA SER A 140 6.76 5.06 -17.28
C SER A 140 6.61 6.54 -16.89
N PRO A 141 5.57 7.22 -17.39
CA PRO A 141 5.04 8.41 -16.74
C PRO A 141 4.62 8.09 -15.29
N PHE A 142 4.49 9.12 -14.46
CA PHE A 142 3.92 8.97 -13.12
C PHE A 142 2.42 8.72 -13.20
N ALA A 143 1.95 7.75 -12.43
CA ALA A 143 0.54 7.63 -12.07
C ALA A 143 0.34 8.25 -10.68
N ARG A 144 -0.74 9.02 -10.49
CA ARG A 144 -1.02 9.73 -9.24
C ARG A 144 -2.42 9.43 -8.77
N GLY A 145 -2.61 9.49 -7.46
CA GLY A 145 -3.93 9.40 -6.85
C GLY A 145 -3.86 9.72 -5.36
N THR A 146 -4.96 9.42 -4.69
CA THR A 146 -5.11 9.63 -3.25
C THR A 146 -5.50 8.34 -2.55
N LEU A 147 -5.16 8.23 -1.28
CA LEU A 147 -5.59 7.16 -0.39
C LEU A 147 -6.01 7.75 0.95
N ASP A 148 -7.01 7.15 1.58
CA ASP A 148 -7.52 7.58 2.88
C ASP A 148 -7.03 6.66 3.99
N VAL A 149 -6.48 7.26 5.04
CA VAL A 149 -6.08 6.59 6.26
C VAL A 149 -7.11 6.95 7.32
N SER A 150 -7.72 5.94 7.93
CA SER A 150 -8.68 6.08 9.03
C SER A 150 -8.02 5.77 10.37
N SER A 151 -8.63 6.25 11.45
CA SER A 151 -8.24 5.82 12.78
C SER A 151 -8.67 4.36 13.02
N PRO A 152 -7.89 3.55 13.76
CA PRO A 152 -8.28 2.19 14.15
C PRO A 152 -9.67 2.09 14.81
N GLN A 153 -10.07 3.13 15.56
CA GLN A 153 -11.36 3.20 16.24
C GLN A 153 -12.55 3.32 15.26
N THR A 154 -12.32 3.82 14.04
CA THR A 154 -13.37 3.98 13.03
C THR A 154 -13.82 2.62 12.48
N LEU A 155 -12.90 1.65 12.30
CA LEU A 155 -13.26 0.29 11.87
C LEU A 155 -14.11 -0.43 12.90
N ALA A 156 -13.83 -0.26 14.19
CA ALA A 156 -14.60 -0.89 15.27
C ALA A 156 -16.07 -0.42 15.32
N ARG A 157 -16.36 0.81 14.87
CA ARG A 157 -17.73 1.35 14.79
C ARG A 157 -18.51 0.90 13.56
N GLN A 158 -17.83 0.41 12.52
CA GLN A 158 -18.46 -0.04 11.27
C GLN A 158 -18.77 -1.54 11.25
N ALA A 159 -18.31 -2.30 12.25
CA ALA A 159 -18.79 -3.66 12.46
C ALA A 159 -20.30 -3.60 12.74
N PRO A 160 -21.15 -4.39 12.03
CA PRO A 160 -22.57 -4.40 12.31
C PRO A 160 -22.76 -4.72 13.78
N HIS A 161 -23.48 -3.85 14.48
CA HIS A 161 -24.03 -4.14 15.78
C HIS A 161 -24.91 -5.37 15.60
N LEU A 162 -24.36 -6.56 15.89
CA LEU A 162 -25.15 -7.74 16.20
C LEU A 162 -25.95 -7.32 17.43
N GLU A 163 -27.16 -6.81 17.20
CA GLU A 163 -28.13 -6.60 18.26
C GLU A 163 -28.23 -7.92 19.00
N HIS A 164 -27.99 -7.83 20.31
CA HIS A 164 -28.10 -8.95 21.20
C HIS A 164 -29.57 -9.34 21.21
N VAL A 165 -29.95 -10.30 20.36
CA VAL A 165 -31.29 -10.90 20.42
C VAL A 165 -31.33 -11.57 21.79
N PRO A 166 -32.17 -11.10 22.73
CA PRO A 166 -32.31 -11.81 23.99
C PRO A 166 -32.80 -13.21 23.63
N PHE A 167 -32.02 -14.21 24.03
CA PHE A 167 -32.42 -15.60 23.95
C PHE A 167 -33.66 -15.74 24.83
N VAL A 168 -34.83 -15.77 24.20
CA VAL A 168 -36.07 -16.14 24.88
C VAL A 168 -35.96 -17.63 25.13
N SER A 169 -35.51 -17.99 26.32
CA SER A 169 -35.64 -19.37 26.81
C SER A 169 -37.13 -19.67 26.91
N ASP A 170 -37.61 -20.58 26.05
CA ASP A 170 -38.89 -21.26 26.27
C ASP A 170 -38.76 -22.10 27.55
N GLU A 171 -39.18 -21.52 28.67
CA GLU A 171 -39.36 -22.22 29.94
C GLU A 171 -40.59 -23.14 29.83
N ALA A 172 -40.32 -24.41 29.53
CA ALA A 172 -41.22 -25.51 29.84
C ALA A 172 -41.32 -25.64 31.37
N GLY A 173 -42.50 -25.33 31.93
CA GLY A 173 -42.84 -25.77 33.30
C GLY A 173 -43.46 -27.17 33.30
N PRO A 174 -43.82 -27.72 34.48
CA PRO A 174 -43.10 -27.65 35.76
C PRO A 174 -42.98 -29.04 36.45
N ASP A 175 -42.25 -29.03 37.56
CA ASP A 175 -42.33 -29.91 38.74
C ASP A 175 -41.94 -31.41 38.62
N LEU A 176 -40.91 -31.83 39.37
CA LEU A 176 -41.07 -32.46 40.70
C LEU A 176 -39.75 -33.02 41.26
N LEU A 177 -39.44 -32.58 42.49
CA LEU A 177 -38.88 -33.33 43.64
C LEU A 177 -37.41 -33.76 43.69
N ASN A 178 -36.73 -33.08 44.63
CA ASN A 178 -35.92 -33.58 45.77
C ASN A 178 -34.64 -34.41 45.57
N GLU A 179 -33.61 -33.95 46.29
CA GLU A 179 -32.78 -34.63 47.32
C GLU A 179 -31.33 -34.11 47.19
N GLU A 180 -30.93 -33.14 48.03
CA GLU A 180 -30.18 -33.33 49.30
C GLU A 180 -28.88 -34.14 49.14
N GLY A 181 -27.74 -33.49 49.43
CA GLY A 181 -26.39 -34.07 49.44
C GLY A 181 -25.32 -32.98 49.29
N GLU A 182 -25.04 -32.22 50.34
CA GLU A 182 -23.94 -32.45 51.30
C GLU A 182 -22.56 -32.04 50.73
N CYS A 183 -22.01 -30.93 51.24
CA CYS A 183 -20.62 -30.51 51.03
C CYS A 183 -19.64 -31.39 51.82
N PRO A 184 -18.36 -31.41 51.40
CA PRO A 184 -17.39 -30.81 52.30
C PRO A 184 -16.32 -29.95 51.61
N ASP A 185 -15.86 -28.97 52.41
CA ASP A 185 -14.60 -28.23 52.32
C ASP A 185 -13.37 -29.16 52.18
N GLU A 186 -12.32 -28.69 51.50
CA GLU A 186 -10.98 -28.52 52.12
C GLU A 186 -9.99 -27.80 51.18
N THR A 187 -9.60 -26.61 51.64
CA THR A 187 -8.26 -25.99 51.63
C THR A 187 -7.10 -26.68 50.88
N GLY A 188 -6.40 -25.88 50.06
CA GLY A 188 -5.08 -26.21 49.53
C GLY A 188 -4.28 -24.99 49.08
N SER A 189 -3.62 -24.34 50.04
CA SER A 189 -2.61 -23.28 49.88
C SER A 189 -1.36 -23.79 49.14
N GLY A 190 -0.73 -22.95 48.32
CA GLY A 190 0.58 -23.27 47.73
C GLY A 190 1.12 -22.23 46.74
N GLN A 191 1.55 -21.08 47.23
CA GLN A 191 2.60 -20.25 46.60
C GLN A 191 3.89 -20.50 47.39
N PRO A 192 5.05 -20.68 46.73
CA PRO A 192 6.07 -19.62 46.77
C PRO A 192 6.81 -19.50 45.41
N GLU A 193 7.02 -18.29 44.87
CA GLU A 193 8.23 -17.47 45.07
C GLU A 193 9.54 -18.16 44.64
N ASN A 194 10.14 -17.70 43.54
CA ASN A 194 11.57 -17.49 43.52
C ASN A 194 12.05 -16.52 42.44
N ALA A 195 12.93 -15.64 42.91
CA ALA A 195 13.67 -14.62 42.19
C ALA A 195 14.94 -15.20 41.54
N GLY A 196 15.52 -14.43 40.62
CA GLY A 196 16.83 -14.72 40.00
C GLY A 196 16.98 -13.94 38.70
N THR A 197 17.28 -12.64 38.75
CA THR A 197 18.63 -12.05 38.74
C THR A 197 19.21 -11.93 37.33
N ALA A 198 19.53 -10.68 37.00
CA ALA A 198 20.20 -10.21 35.82
C ALA A 198 21.61 -10.81 35.65
N GLU A 199 22.05 -10.97 34.41
CA GLU A 199 23.45 -10.69 34.11
C GLU A 199 23.61 -10.03 32.73
N LYS A 200 24.53 -9.08 32.75
CA LYS A 200 24.92 -8.12 31.74
C LYS A 200 26.38 -8.46 31.42
N SER A 201 26.75 -8.65 30.16
CA SER A 201 28.13 -8.67 29.65
C SER A 201 28.02 -8.59 28.13
N GLU A 202 28.18 -7.44 27.48
CA GLU A 202 29.45 -6.85 27.04
C GLU A 202 30.41 -7.86 26.38
N LEU A 203 30.33 -7.96 25.05
CA LEU A 203 31.45 -7.88 24.11
C LEU A 203 30.93 -7.56 22.70
#